data_AF-A0A9E2TVX4-F1
#
_entry.id   AF-A0A9E2TVX4-F1
#
_cell.length_a   1.000
_cell.length_b   1.000
_cell.length_c   1.000
_cell.angle_alpha   90.00
_cell.angle_beta   90.00
_cell.angle_gamma   90.00
#
_symmetry.space_group_name_H-M   'P 1'
#
loop_
_entity.id
_entity.type
_entity.pdbx_description
1 polymer ?
#
loop_
_entity_poly.entity_id
_entity_poly.type
_entity_poly.pdbx_seq_one_letter_code
_entity_poly.pdbx_strand_id
1 'polypeptide(L)'
;MKPQNIFILSLVSFLVIAYSALAEISKKEREMAITYLSDTKQELLNTVKSLNNDQLNFKVNEEIWSIAECIEHLAISEHLIFEWSQNAILNSG
;
A
#
# COMPACT_ATOMS: atom_id res chain seq x y z
N MET A 1 14.25 29.18 32.09
CA MET A 1 12.99 29.38 31.31
C MET A 1 11.88 29.76 32.28
N LYS A 2 11.09 30.81 31.98
CA LYS A 2 9.93 31.18 32.83
C LYS A 2 8.88 30.06 32.72
N PRO A 3 8.16 29.71 33.80
CA PRO A 3 7.20 28.60 33.81
C PRO A 3 6.11 28.74 32.74
N GLN A 4 5.76 29.97 32.37
CA GLN A 4 4.78 30.26 31.33
C GLN A 4 5.24 29.83 29.92
N ASN A 5 6.54 29.81 29.63
CA ASN A 5 7.06 29.37 28.33
C ASN A 5 6.98 27.85 28.16
N ILE A 6 7.01 27.09 29.27
CA ILE A 6 6.90 25.62 29.24
C ILE A 6 5.46 25.20 28.93
N PHE A 7 4.48 25.89 29.52
CA PHE A 7 3.06 25.67 29.22
C PHE A 7 2.71 26.02 27.77
N ILE A 8 3.21 27.14 27.25
CA ILE A 8 2.99 27.54 25.86
C ILE A 8 3.60 26.51 24.90
N LEU A 9 4.81 26.02 25.17
CA LEU A 9 5.45 25.01 24.32
C LEU A 9 4.68 23.69 24.32
N SER A 10 4.18 23.25 25.48
CA SER A 10 3.39 22.03 25.60
C SER A 10 2.03 22.15 24.88
N LEU A 11 1.40 23.32 24.91
CA LEU A 11 0.15 23.59 24.20
C LEU A 11 0.37 23.62 22.67
N VAL A 12 1.46 24.23 22.22
CA VAL A 12 1.84 24.24 20.80
C VAL A 12 2.15 22.83 20.30
N SER A 13 2.91 22.03 21.06
CA SER A 13 3.14 20.61 20.71
C SER A 13 1.84 19.81 20.65
N PHE A 14 0.91 20.04 21.58
CA PHE A 14 -0.39 19.36 21.56
C PHE A 14 -1.24 19.75 20.33
N LEU A 15 -1.24 21.04 19.96
CA LEU A 15 -1.93 21.54 18.76
C LEU A 15 -1.35 20.97 17.46
N VAL A 16 -0.02 20.83 17.36
CA VAL A 16 0.64 20.23 16.19
C VAL A 16 0.27 18.75 16.04
N ILE A 17 0.23 18.00 17.14
CA ILE A 17 -0.16 16.58 17.11
C ILE A 17 -1.64 16.44 16.72
N ALA A 18 -2.53 17.26 17.29
CA ALA A 18 -3.96 17.25 16.94
C ALA A 18 -4.21 17.58 15.46
N TYR A 19 -3.44 18.51 14.88
CA TYR A 19 -3.59 18.85 13.46
C TYR A 19 -3.12 17.72 12.53
N SER A 20 -2.07 16.99 12.89
CA SER A 20 -1.60 15.84 12.10
C SER A 20 -2.60 14.68 12.04
N ALA A 21 -3.46 14.54 13.06
CA ALA A 21 -4.52 13.52 13.08
C ALA A 21 -5.70 13.85 12.14
N LEU A 22 -5.80 15.08 11.64
CA LEU A 22 -6.83 15.54 10.70
C LEU A 22 -6.35 15.58 9.23
N ALA A 23 -5.12 15.09 8.97
CA ALA A 23 -4.57 15.09 7.62
C ALA A 23 -5.30 14.05 6.75
N GLU A 24 -6.24 14.50 5.93
CA GLU A 24 -6.90 13.69 4.92
C GLU A 24 -5.99 13.43 3.72
N ILE A 25 -6.14 12.26 3.09
CA ILE A 25 -5.47 11.96 1.83
C ILE A 25 -5.95 12.94 0.74
N SER A 26 -5.03 13.66 0.12
CA SER A 26 -5.37 14.61 -0.93
C SER A 26 -5.84 13.91 -2.20
N LYS A 27 -6.60 14.62 -3.05
CA LYS A 27 -7.03 14.11 -4.36
C LYS A 27 -5.86 13.65 -5.22
N LYS A 28 -4.74 14.39 -5.18
CA LYS A 28 -3.52 14.10 -5.94
C LYS A 28 -2.84 12.81 -5.47
N GLU A 29 -2.75 12.60 -4.17
CA GLU A 29 -2.18 11.36 -3.60
C GLU A 29 -3.06 10.15 -3.92
N ARG A 30 -4.38 10.32 -3.87
CA ARG A 30 -5.33 9.28 -4.28
C ARG A 30 -5.20 8.94 -5.77
N GLU A 31 -5.15 9.95 -6.64
CA GLU A 31 -4.95 9.74 -8.07
C GLU A 31 -3.62 9.04 -8.36
N MET A 32 -2.52 9.47 -7.72
CA MET A 32 -1.22 8.80 -7.82
C MET A 32 -1.30 7.32 -7.45
N ALA A 33 -1.91 6.99 -6.31
CA ALA A 33 -2.01 5.61 -5.84
C ALA A 33 -2.82 4.72 -6.80
N ILE A 34 -3.94 5.23 -7.32
CA ILE A 34 -4.78 4.50 -8.30
C ILE A 34 -4.02 4.28 -9.60
N THR A 35 -3.37 5.31 -10.13
CA THR A 35 -2.57 5.21 -11.36
C THR A 35 -1.43 4.22 -11.19
N TYR A 36 -0.67 4.32 -10.11
CA TYR A 36 0.47 3.42 -9.87
C TYR A 36 0.05 1.96 -9.73
N LEU A 37 -1.05 1.69 -9.02
CA LEU A 37 -1.60 0.34 -8.90
C LEU A 37 -2.06 -0.22 -10.25
N SER A 38 -2.74 0.61 -11.06
CA SER A 38 -3.20 0.22 -12.40
C SER A 38 -2.02 -0.06 -13.34
N ASP A 39 -1.02 0.80 -13.34
CA ASP A 39 0.14 0.70 -14.23
C ASP A 39 0.97 -0.55 -13.93
N THR A 40 1.25 -0.81 -12.65
CA THR A 40 2.01 -2.00 -12.22
C THR A 40 1.26 -3.30 -12.51
N LYS A 41 -0.06 -3.35 -12.31
CA LYS A 41 -0.90 -4.47 -12.73
C LYS A 41 -0.82 -4.69 -14.24
N GLN A 42 -0.91 -3.63 -15.03
CA GLN A 42 -0.86 -3.71 -16.48
C GLN A 42 0.51 -4.18 -16.97
N GLU A 43 1.59 -3.74 -16.33
CA GLU A 43 2.97 -4.18 -16.58
C GLU A 43 3.14 -5.67 -16.30
N LEU A 44 2.63 -6.17 -15.16
CA LEU A 44 2.62 -7.59 -14.83
C LEU A 44 1.91 -8.39 -15.92
N LEU A 45 0.66 -8.01 -16.27
CA LEU A 45 -0.12 -8.68 -17.30
C LEU A 45 0.59 -8.67 -18.67
N ASN A 46 1.21 -7.55 -19.02
CA ASN A 46 1.98 -7.43 -20.27
C ASN A 46 3.23 -8.29 -20.29
N THR A 47 3.84 -8.52 -19.14
CA THR A 47 5.04 -9.37 -19.00
C THR A 47 4.67 -10.84 -19.13
N VAL A 48 3.55 -11.25 -18.54
CA VAL A 48 3.17 -12.68 -18.48
C VAL A 48 2.36 -13.16 -19.68
N LYS A 49 1.69 -12.26 -20.42
CA LYS A 49 0.84 -12.63 -21.57
C LYS A 49 1.55 -13.37 -22.70
N SER A 50 2.88 -13.21 -22.83
CA SER A 50 3.68 -13.85 -23.87
C SER A 50 4.16 -15.24 -23.47
N LEU A 51 3.99 -15.63 -22.21
CA LEU A 51 4.43 -16.91 -21.68
C LEU A 51 3.39 -17.99 -21.99
N ASN A 52 3.87 -19.17 -22.36
CA ASN A 52 3.02 -20.35 -22.50
C ASN A 52 2.84 -21.06 -21.14
N ASN A 53 1.97 -22.07 -21.10
CA ASN A 53 1.68 -22.83 -19.87
C ASN A 53 2.92 -23.53 -19.29
N ASP A 54 3.80 -24.09 -20.13
CA ASP A 54 5.00 -24.79 -19.66
C ASP A 54 5.99 -23.82 -19.00
N GLN A 55 6.12 -22.60 -19.54
CA GLN A 55 6.94 -21.52 -18.99
C GLN A 55 6.36 -20.98 -17.69
N LEU A 56 5.05 -20.80 -17.61
CA LEU A 56 4.37 -20.32 -16.40
C LEU A 56 4.49 -21.31 -15.24
N ASN A 57 4.43 -22.61 -15.54
CA ASN A 57 4.51 -23.70 -14.55
C ASN A 57 5.92 -24.28 -14.40
N PHE A 58 6.95 -23.69 -15.02
CA PHE A 58 8.31 -24.19 -14.93
C PHE A 58 8.84 -24.10 -13.50
N LYS A 59 9.40 -25.20 -12.99
CA LYS A 59 10.03 -25.30 -11.68
C LYS A 59 11.39 -25.99 -11.82
N VAL A 60 12.44 -25.37 -11.28
CA VAL A 60 13.80 -25.95 -11.30
C VAL A 60 13.90 -27.16 -10.37
N ASN A 61 13.20 -27.11 -9.23
CA ASN A 61 13.02 -28.20 -8.28
C ASN A 61 11.71 -27.98 -7.49
N GLU A 62 11.37 -28.90 -6.59
CA GLU A 62 10.12 -28.85 -5.81
C GLU A 62 10.07 -27.71 -4.77
N GLU A 63 11.21 -27.16 -4.38
CA GLU A 63 11.32 -26.12 -3.34
C GLU A 63 11.11 -24.69 -3.86
N ILE A 64 11.13 -24.50 -5.19
CA ILE A 64 11.04 -23.18 -5.84
C ILE A 64 9.63 -22.97 -6.39
N TRP A 65 9.09 -21.75 -6.27
CA TRP A 65 7.82 -21.39 -6.90
C TRP A 65 7.98 -21.09 -8.39
N SER A 66 7.02 -21.58 -9.15
CA SER A 66 6.78 -21.20 -10.54
C SER A 66 6.30 -19.76 -10.64
N ILE A 67 6.31 -19.21 -11.85
CA ILE A 67 5.78 -17.88 -12.13
C ILE A 67 4.28 -17.82 -11.81
N ALA A 68 3.54 -18.88 -12.16
CA ALA A 68 2.11 -19.00 -11.86
C ALA A 68 1.82 -18.95 -10.36
N GLU A 69 2.55 -19.72 -9.56
CA GLU A 69 2.41 -19.72 -8.09
C GLU A 69 2.74 -18.34 -7.50
N CYS A 70 3.79 -17.67 -8.00
CA CYS A 70 4.11 -16.31 -7.56
C CYS A 70 2.99 -15.32 -7.86
N ILE A 71 2.38 -15.40 -9.05
CA ILE A 71 1.26 -14.52 -9.45
C ILE A 71 0.03 -14.78 -8.59
N GLU A 72 -0.28 -16.04 -8.28
CA GLU A 72 -1.38 -16.41 -7.39
C GLU A 72 -1.19 -15.80 -5.99
N HIS A 73 0.00 -15.96 -5.40
CA HIS A 73 0.32 -15.38 -4.10
C HIS A 73 0.30 -13.84 -4.11
N LEU A 74 0.75 -13.21 -5.20
CA LEU A 74 0.65 -11.76 -5.38
C LEU A 74 -0.81 -11.30 -5.40
N ALA A 75 -1.67 -11.98 -6.16
CA ALA A 75 -3.10 -11.64 -6.25
C ALA A 75 -3.83 -11.78 -4.90
N ILE A 76 -3.53 -12.84 -4.14
CA ILE A 76 -4.08 -13.02 -2.79
C ILE A 76 -3.60 -11.90 -1.85
N SER A 77 -2.29 -11.60 -1.88
CA SER A 77 -1.70 -10.59 -1.00
C SER A 77 -2.23 -9.19 -1.31
N GLU A 78 -2.38 -8.84 -2.59
CA GLU A 78 -2.94 -7.56 -3.03
C GLU A 78 -4.37 -7.37 -2.49
N HIS A 79 -5.22 -8.39 -2.59
CA HIS A 79 -6.57 -8.35 -2.08
C HIS A 79 -6.61 -8.08 -0.57
N LEU A 80 -5.80 -8.80 0.21
CA LEU A 80 -5.72 -8.64 1.67
C LEU A 80 -5.24 -7.24 2.07
N ILE A 81 -4.19 -6.74 1.41
CA ILE A 81 -3.65 -5.40 1.67
C ILE A 81 -4.70 -4.32 1.35
N PHE A 82 -5.44 -4.50 0.25
CA PHE A 82 -6.51 -3.58 -0.12
C PHE A 82 -7.64 -3.57 0.91
N GLU A 83 -8.07 -4.74 1.39
CA GLU A 83 -9.06 -4.84 2.48
C GLU A 83 -8.57 -4.16 3.76
N TRP A 84 -7.32 -4.38 4.18
CA TRP A 84 -6.76 -3.71 5.35
C TRP A 84 -6.71 -2.20 5.18
N SER A 85 -6.34 -1.73 3.99
CA SER A 85 -6.29 -0.30 3.68
C SER A 85 -7.69 0.33 3.73
N GLN A 86 -8.69 -0.33 3.16
CA GLN A 86 -10.08 0.14 3.24
C GLN A 86 -10.59 0.16 4.69
N ASN A 87 -10.33 -0.91 5.44
CA ASN A 87 -10.72 -0.97 6.86
C ASN A 87 -10.03 0.11 7.69
N ALA A 88 -8.77 0.41 7.43
CA ALA A 88 -8.07 1.50 8.11
C ALA A 88 -8.73 2.86 7.82
N ILE A 89 -9.14 3.12 6.58
CA ILE A 89 -9.82 4.35 6.17
C ILE A 89 -11.24 4.45 6.77
N LEU A 90 -11.98 3.34 6.80
CA LEU A 90 -13.35 3.33 7.32
C LEU A 90 -13.41 3.42 8.85
N ASN A 91 -12.42 2.87 9.55
CA ASN A 91 -12.37 2.85 11.01
C ASN A 91 -11.48 3.96 11.60
N SER A 92 -10.96 4.89 10.79
CA SER A 92 -10.19 6.06 11.26
C SER A 92 -11.05 7.27 11.64
N GLY A 93 -12.38 7.12 11.68
CA GLY A 93 -13.35 8.16 12.07
C GLY A 93 -13.82 8.06 13.51
#